data_AF-A0A934HES7-F1
#
_entry.id   AF-A0A934HES7-F1
#
_cell.length_a   1.000
_cell.length_b   1.000
_cell.length_c   1.000
_cell.angle_alpha   90.00
_cell.angle_beta   90.00
_cell.angle_gamma   90.00
#
_symmetry.space_group_name_H-M   'P 1'
#
loop_
_entity.id
_entity.type
_entity.pdbx_description
1 polymer ?
#
loop_
_entity_poly.entity_id
_entity_poly.type
_entity_poly.pdbx_seq_one_letter_code
_entity_poly.pdbx_strand_id
1 'polypeptide(L)'
;MTLVWSGDYSVKVGVFDGHHKKFFDIMNTLYDAMSARHGGTAVAKTINSLIEYTKYHFGEEERLMSKYNFEGAAQHKAEHQTFIKKVAELKEKLDKGDTVIAIEAMRLLKDWFSKHILDTDKKYSLFFNEKGVV
;
A
#
# COMPACT_ATOMS: atom_id res chain seq x y z
N MET A 1 -0.20 18.06 -1.30
CA MET A 1 0.93 17.50 -2.05
C MET A 1 0.39 16.27 -2.75
N THR A 2 0.39 16.32 -4.08
CA THR A 2 -0.03 15.19 -4.90
C THR A 2 1.14 14.20 -4.99
N LEU A 3 0.87 12.94 -4.68
CA LEU A 3 1.80 11.84 -4.90
C LEU A 3 1.75 11.47 -6.38
N VAL A 4 2.91 11.48 -7.03
CA VAL A 4 3.05 11.18 -8.45
C VAL A 4 3.82 9.88 -8.60
N TRP A 5 3.26 8.95 -9.36
CA TRP A 5 3.96 7.72 -9.73
C TRP A 5 5.22 8.06 -10.53
N SER A 6 6.37 7.58 -10.06
CA SER A 6 7.64 7.56 -10.80
C SER A 6 7.91 6.17 -11.34
N GLY A 7 8.65 6.09 -12.46
CA GLY A 7 9.21 4.83 -12.96
C GLY A 7 10.11 4.12 -11.95
N ASP A 8 10.64 4.84 -10.96
CA ASP A 8 11.45 4.28 -9.87
C ASP A 8 10.68 3.31 -8.99
N TYR A 9 9.35 3.39 -8.93
CA TYR A 9 8.51 2.46 -8.17
C TYR A 9 8.14 1.20 -8.96
N SER A 10 8.51 1.12 -10.24
CA SER A 10 8.22 -0.05 -11.05
C SER A 10 9.00 -1.25 -10.55
N VAL A 11 8.29 -2.36 -10.35
CA VAL A 11 8.84 -3.67 -9.99
C VAL A 11 8.86 -4.62 -11.19
N LYS A 12 8.61 -4.08 -12.39
CA LYS A 12 8.62 -4.83 -13.67
C LYS A 12 7.65 -6.02 -13.70
N VAL A 13 6.60 -5.97 -12.89
CA VAL A 13 5.49 -6.91 -12.90
C VAL A 13 4.22 -6.09 -13.10
N GLY A 14 3.66 -6.11 -14.29
CA GLY A 14 2.63 -5.17 -14.75
C GLY A 14 1.40 -5.14 -13.87
N VAL A 15 0.99 -6.30 -13.33
CA VAL A 15 -0.13 -6.38 -12.37
C VAL A 15 0.20 -5.66 -11.06
N PHE A 16 1.42 -5.80 -10.53
CA PHE A 16 1.83 -5.14 -9.28
C PHE A 16 2.10 -3.66 -9.48
N ASP A 17 2.68 -3.24 -10.62
CA ASP A 17 2.78 -1.82 -10.98
C ASP A 17 1.39 -1.17 -11.07
N GLY A 18 0.39 -1.89 -11.60
CA GLY A 18 -1.01 -1.46 -11.60
C GLY A 18 -1.55 -1.31 -10.18
N HIS A 19 -1.24 -2.26 -9.29
CA HIS A 19 -1.62 -2.19 -7.89
C HIS A 19 -0.96 -0.99 -7.18
N HIS A 20 0.34 -0.79 -7.36
CA HIS A 20 1.08 0.33 -6.78
C HIS A 20 0.52 1.68 -7.24
N LYS A 21 0.27 1.87 -8.53
CA LYS A 21 -0.36 3.10 -9.06
C LYS A 21 -1.70 3.38 -8.40
N LYS A 22 -2.52 2.35 -8.17
CA LYS A 22 -3.81 2.52 -7.49
C LYS A 22 -3.66 2.97 -6.02
N PHE A 23 -2.59 2.58 -5.32
CA PHE A 23 -2.30 3.15 -4.00
C PHE A 23 -2.04 4.65 -4.07
N PHE A 24 -1.30 5.12 -5.07
CA PHE A 24 -1.04 6.54 -5.27
C PHE A 24 -2.36 7.31 -5.50
N ASP A 25 -3.27 6.77 -6.31
CA ASP A 25 -4.61 7.35 -6.52
C ASP A 25 -5.43 7.44 -5.24
N ILE A 26 -5.44 6.37 -4.43
CA ILE A 26 -6.17 6.34 -3.16
C ILE A 26 -5.57 7.34 -2.17
N MET A 27 -4.24 7.43 -2.08
CA MET A 27 -3.57 8.41 -1.21
C MET A 27 -3.82 9.86 -1.66
N ASN A 28 -3.88 10.12 -2.95
CA ASN A 28 -4.27 11.43 -3.49
C ASN A 28 -5.73 11.77 -3.15
N THR A 29 -6.63 10.80 -3.29
CA THR A 29 -8.03 10.95 -2.89
C THR A 29 -8.16 11.28 -1.40
N LEU A 30 -7.32 10.66 -0.54
CA LEU A 30 -7.28 10.95 0.89
C LEU A 30 -6.81 12.38 1.15
N TYR A 31 -5.80 12.83 0.42
CA TYR A 31 -5.30 14.20 0.50
C TYR A 31 -6.35 15.25 0.14
N ASP A 32 -7.08 15.01 -0.95
CA ASP A 32 -8.13 15.94 -1.38
C ASP A 32 -9.29 15.96 -0.38
N ALA A 33 -9.70 14.80 0.13
CA ALA A 33 -10.75 14.70 1.16
C ALA A 33 -10.40 15.48 2.43
N MET A 34 -9.13 15.45 2.84
CA MET A 34 -8.63 16.23 3.97
C MET A 34 -8.57 17.73 3.68
N SER A 35 -8.14 18.12 2.47
CA SER A 35 -7.90 19.52 2.10
C SER A 35 -9.19 20.31 1.86
N ALA A 36 -10.20 19.67 1.28
CA ALA A 36 -11.44 20.33 0.88
C ALA A 36 -12.51 20.40 2.00
N ARG A 37 -12.12 20.11 3.27
CA ARG A 37 -13.03 20.05 4.43
C ARG A 37 -14.30 19.21 4.19
N HIS A 38 -14.21 18.16 3.35
CA HIS A 38 -15.34 17.28 2.99
C HIS A 38 -15.89 16.42 4.16
N GLY A 39 -15.57 16.76 5.40
CA GLY A 39 -16.02 16.10 6.62
C GLY A 39 -15.30 14.77 6.90
N GLY A 40 -15.40 14.30 8.16
CA GLY A 40 -14.78 13.06 8.61
C GLY A 40 -15.23 11.81 7.84
N THR A 41 -16.43 11.82 7.23
CA THR A 41 -17.00 10.69 6.49
C THR A 41 -16.23 10.37 5.20
N ALA A 42 -15.81 11.38 4.42
CA ALA A 42 -15.06 11.16 3.20
C ALA A 42 -13.66 10.58 3.50
N VAL A 43 -12.99 11.14 4.50
CA VAL A 43 -11.70 10.65 5.02
C VAL A 43 -11.82 9.19 5.47
N ALA A 44 -12.85 8.88 6.27
CA ALA A 44 -13.04 7.53 6.78
C ALA A 44 -13.29 6.50 5.68
N LYS A 45 -14.10 6.87 4.67
CA LYS A 45 -14.35 6.03 3.50
C LYS A 45 -13.06 5.74 2.73
N THR A 46 -12.25 6.76 2.46
CA THR A 46 -10.99 6.59 1.73
C THR A 46 -9.98 5.76 2.50
N ILE A 47 -9.87 5.95 3.82
CA ILE A 47 -9.04 5.09 4.68
C ILE A 47 -9.53 3.64 4.57
N ASN A 48 -10.83 3.36 4.75
CA ASN A 48 -11.33 1.99 4.62
C ASN A 48 -11.01 1.37 3.24
N SER A 49 -11.18 2.13 2.15
CA SER A 49 -10.80 1.65 0.81
C SER A 49 -9.31 1.30 0.71
N LEU A 50 -8.45 2.10 1.35
CA LEU A 50 -7.02 1.84 1.37
C LEU A 50 -6.66 0.56 2.14
N ILE A 51 -7.30 0.34 3.28
CA ILE A 51 -7.08 -0.86 4.11
C ILE A 51 -7.42 -2.13 3.32
N GLU A 52 -8.59 -2.15 2.70
CA GLU A 52 -9.03 -3.31 1.93
C GLU A 52 -8.15 -3.53 0.69
N TYR A 53 -7.74 -2.45 0.02
CA TYR A 53 -6.85 -2.55 -1.13
C TYR A 53 -5.44 -3.03 -0.75
N THR A 54 -4.95 -2.65 0.44
CA THR A 54 -3.68 -3.15 1.01
C THR A 54 -3.72 -4.66 1.20
N LYS A 55 -4.77 -5.19 1.83
CA LYS A 55 -4.95 -6.63 2.02
C LYS A 55 -5.01 -7.38 0.71
N TYR A 56 -5.75 -6.85 -0.27
CA TYR A 56 -5.87 -7.44 -1.61
C TYR A 56 -4.50 -7.55 -2.30
N HIS A 57 -3.77 -6.43 -2.37
CA HIS A 57 -2.46 -6.38 -3.02
C HIS A 57 -1.45 -7.33 -2.38
N PHE A 58 -1.30 -7.29 -1.05
CA PHE A 58 -0.40 -8.20 -0.33
C PHE A 58 -0.78 -9.66 -0.52
N GLY A 59 -2.08 -9.96 -0.55
CA GLY A 59 -2.56 -11.31 -0.84
C GLY A 59 -2.12 -11.81 -2.22
N GLU A 60 -2.18 -10.95 -3.25
CA GLU A 60 -1.74 -11.31 -4.60
C GLU A 60 -0.22 -11.51 -4.70
N GLU A 61 0.56 -10.65 -4.03
CA GLU A 61 2.01 -10.82 -3.96
C GLU A 61 2.38 -12.10 -3.23
N GLU A 62 1.84 -12.33 -2.04
CA GLU A 62 2.07 -13.54 -1.24
C GLU A 62 1.67 -14.80 -2.02
N ARG A 63 0.56 -14.75 -2.75
CA ARG A 63 0.10 -15.86 -3.61
C ARG A 63 1.11 -16.16 -4.71
N LEU A 64 1.64 -15.14 -5.39
CA LEU A 64 2.64 -15.35 -6.44
C LEU A 64 4.00 -15.76 -5.87
N MET A 65 4.46 -15.14 -4.78
CA MET A 65 5.68 -15.52 -4.09
C MET A 65 5.63 -16.98 -3.64
N SER A 66 4.50 -17.43 -3.08
CA SER A 66 4.30 -18.82 -2.70
C SER A 66 4.25 -19.75 -3.92
N LYS A 67 3.50 -19.39 -4.97
CA LYS A 67 3.38 -20.20 -6.20
C LYS A 67 4.74 -20.49 -6.85
N TYR A 68 5.63 -19.50 -6.88
CA TYR A 68 6.92 -19.61 -7.55
C TYR A 68 8.07 -20.00 -6.60
N ASN A 69 7.81 -20.16 -5.31
CA ASN A 69 8.80 -20.42 -4.24
C ASN A 69 9.87 -19.32 -4.15
N PHE A 70 9.43 -18.06 -4.04
CA PHE A 70 10.35 -16.95 -3.78
C PHE A 70 11.00 -17.10 -2.40
N GLU A 71 12.33 -17.15 -2.34
CA GLU A 71 13.08 -17.38 -1.10
C GLU A 71 12.78 -16.33 -0.01
N GLY A 72 12.60 -15.07 -0.43
CA GLY A 72 12.28 -13.96 0.47
C GLY A 72 10.83 -13.90 0.97
N ALA A 73 9.96 -14.85 0.60
CA ALA A 73 8.52 -14.77 0.85
C ALA A 73 8.16 -14.65 2.34
N ALA A 74 8.87 -15.37 3.21
CA ALA A 74 8.59 -15.36 4.65
C ALA A 74 8.87 -14.00 5.29
N GLN A 75 10.01 -13.39 4.97
CA GLN A 75 10.36 -12.06 5.47
C GLN A 75 9.41 -11.01 4.90
N HIS A 76 9.14 -11.05 3.60
CA HIS A 76 8.23 -10.13 2.93
C HIS A 76 6.83 -10.15 3.60
N LYS A 77 6.29 -11.35 3.82
CA LYS A 77 5.00 -11.53 4.53
C LYS A 77 5.03 -10.97 5.96
N ALA A 78 6.15 -11.06 6.67
CA ALA A 78 6.27 -10.49 8.02
C ALA A 78 6.20 -8.94 7.99
N GLU A 79 6.77 -8.31 6.96
CA GLU A 79 6.66 -6.86 6.73
C GLU A 79 5.20 -6.47 6.46
N HIS A 80 4.49 -7.22 5.61
CA HIS A 80 3.06 -7.05 5.36
C HIS A 80 2.21 -7.16 6.63
N GLN A 81 2.41 -8.21 7.41
CA GLN A 81 1.67 -8.41 8.66
C GLN A 81 1.91 -7.28 9.65
N THR A 82 3.14 -6.77 9.73
CA THR A 82 3.48 -5.61 10.57
C THR A 82 2.74 -4.36 10.11
N PHE A 83 2.67 -4.13 8.81
CA PHE A 83 1.94 -2.99 8.26
C PHE A 83 0.43 -3.08 8.50
N ILE A 84 -0.17 -4.25 8.24
CA ILE A 84 -1.60 -4.51 8.48
C ILE A 84 -1.98 -4.22 9.93
N LYS A 85 -1.14 -4.58 10.91
CA LYS A 85 -1.37 -4.24 12.32
C LYS A 85 -1.42 -2.73 12.57
N LYS A 86 -0.43 -1.98 12.06
CA LYS A 86 -0.40 -0.51 12.19
C LYS A 86 -1.61 0.15 11.54
N VAL A 87 -2.02 -0.37 10.39
CA VAL A 87 -3.19 0.10 9.66
C VAL A 87 -4.49 -0.18 10.43
N ALA A 88 -4.59 -1.33 11.11
CA ALA A 88 -5.72 -1.63 12.00
C ALA A 88 -5.79 -0.66 13.19
N GLU A 89 -4.65 -0.33 13.81
CA GLU A 89 -4.58 0.66 14.89
C GLU A 89 -5.05 2.06 14.44
N LEU A 90 -4.68 2.48 13.23
CA LEU A 90 -5.16 3.73 12.64
C LEU A 90 -6.68 3.70 12.42
N LYS A 91 -7.22 2.56 11.96
CA LYS A 91 -8.66 2.39 11.78
C LYS A 91 -9.42 2.53 13.09
N GLU A 92 -8.94 1.92 14.17
CA GLU A 92 -9.60 2.02 15.48
C GLU A 92 -9.65 3.46 16.00
N LYS A 93 -8.59 4.25 15.78
CA LYS A 93 -8.56 5.67 16.15
C LYS A 93 -9.51 6.50 15.29
N LEU A 94 -9.57 6.23 13.99
CA LEU A 94 -10.50 6.87 13.06
C LEU A 94 -11.97 6.59 13.45
N ASP A 95 -12.30 5.35 13.78
CA ASP A 95 -13.66 4.93 14.16
C ASP A 95 -14.12 5.62 15.48
N LYS A 96 -13.18 6.12 16.29
CA LYS A 96 -13.45 6.95 17.49
C LYS A 96 -13.64 8.45 17.19
N GLY A 97 -13.57 8.86 15.92
CA GLY A 97 -13.83 10.23 15.48
C GLY A 97 -12.63 11.18 15.55
N ASP A 98 -11.41 10.67 15.76
CA ASP A 98 -10.20 11.50 15.77
C ASP A 98 -9.79 11.86 14.34
N THR A 99 -10.22 13.03 13.85
CA THR A 99 -9.88 13.48 12.49
C THR A 99 -8.43 13.91 12.32
N VAL A 100 -7.67 14.12 13.41
CA VAL A 100 -6.23 14.41 13.34
C VAL A 100 -5.44 13.20 12.85
N ILE A 101 -6.02 12.00 13.00
CA ILE A 101 -5.43 10.73 12.53
C ILE A 101 -5.19 10.69 11.02
N ALA A 102 -5.94 11.46 10.24
CA ALA A 102 -5.85 11.42 8.78
C ALA A 102 -4.46 11.83 8.28
N ILE A 103 -3.82 12.80 8.95
CA ILE A 103 -2.46 13.25 8.64
C ILE A 103 -1.43 12.18 9.02
N GLU A 104 -1.59 11.58 10.21
CA GLU A 104 -0.72 10.49 10.68
C GLU A 104 -0.81 9.28 9.75
N ALA A 105 -2.03 8.88 9.38
CA ALA A 105 -2.30 7.82 8.43
C ALA A 105 -1.58 8.09 7.12
N MET A 106 -1.82 9.25 6.50
CA MET A 106 -1.18 9.60 5.23
C MET A 106 0.34 9.51 5.26
N ARG A 107 0.98 10.01 6.33
CA ARG A 107 2.43 9.93 6.50
C ARG A 107 2.90 8.49 6.62
N LEU A 108 2.26 7.70 7.49
CA LEU A 108 2.58 6.29 7.67
C LEU A 108 2.50 5.53 6.34
N LEU A 109 1.41 5.72 5.60
CA LEU A 109 1.13 5.03 4.35
C LEU A 109 2.18 5.41 3.30
N LYS A 110 2.39 6.72 3.08
CA LYS A 110 3.35 7.22 2.10
C LYS A 110 4.76 6.69 2.36
N ASP A 111 5.22 6.81 3.60
CA ASP A 111 6.61 6.49 3.94
C ASP A 111 6.83 4.98 3.95
N TRP A 112 5.86 4.20 4.44
CA TRP A 112 5.95 2.75 4.42
C TRP A 112 5.86 2.20 2.99
N PHE A 113 4.87 2.59 2.18
CA PHE A 113 4.73 2.09 0.80
C PHE A 113 5.93 2.45 -0.06
N SER A 114 6.41 3.70 0.01
CA SER A 114 7.56 4.11 -0.80
C SER A 114 8.80 3.28 -0.46
N LYS A 115 9.04 3.04 0.83
CA LYS A 115 10.17 2.24 1.28
C LYS A 115 10.00 0.76 0.92
N HIS A 116 8.83 0.19 1.19
CA HIS A 116 8.53 -1.21 0.92
C HIS A 116 8.69 -1.55 -0.56
N ILE A 117 8.17 -0.70 -1.45
CA ILE A 117 8.32 -0.88 -2.90
C ILE A 117 9.80 -0.89 -3.30
N LEU A 118 10.57 0.10 -2.83
CA LEU A 118 11.96 0.29 -3.25
C LEU A 118 12.92 -0.75 -2.64
N ASP A 119 12.72 -1.12 -1.38
CA ASP A 119 13.64 -1.96 -0.62
C ASP A 119 13.23 -3.43 -0.58
N THR A 120 11.94 -3.75 -0.69
CA THR A 120 11.40 -5.10 -0.50
C THR A 120 10.78 -5.64 -1.79
N ASP A 121 9.80 -4.97 -2.37
CA ASP A 121 9.10 -5.46 -3.57
C ASP A 121 10.05 -5.60 -4.76
N LYS A 122 10.94 -4.62 -4.96
CA LYS A 122 11.93 -4.71 -6.04
C LYS A 122 12.77 -5.98 -6.03
N LYS A 123 12.97 -6.63 -4.88
CA LYS A 123 13.75 -7.87 -4.78
C LYS A 123 13.13 -9.04 -5.55
N TYR A 124 11.81 -9.07 -5.72
CA TYR A 124 11.15 -10.13 -6.48
C TYR A 124 11.15 -9.87 -8.00
N SER A 125 11.58 -8.70 -8.47
CA SER A 125 11.35 -8.25 -9.87
C SER A 125 11.99 -9.20 -10.87
N LEU A 126 13.32 -9.37 -10.78
CA LEU A 126 14.08 -10.26 -11.65
C LEU A 126 13.59 -11.70 -11.53
N PHE A 127 13.33 -12.15 -10.30
CA PHE A 127 12.83 -13.49 -10.04
C PHE A 127 11.51 -13.79 -10.75
N PHE A 128 10.55 -12.86 -10.74
CA PHE A 128 9.27 -13.03 -11.44
C PHE A 128 9.42 -12.92 -12.96
N ASN A 129 10.26 -11.99 -13.44
CA ASN A 129 10.52 -11.85 -14.88
C ASN A 129 11.16 -13.10 -15.48
N GLU A 130 12.13 -13.73 -14.79
CA GLU A 130 12.73 -15.02 -15.20
C GLU A 130 11.71 -16.16 -15.29
N LYS A 131 10.57 -16.04 -14.59
CA LYS A 131 9.45 -16.99 -14.62
C LYS A 131 8.35 -16.59 -15.60
N GLY A 132 8.58 -15.57 -16.44
CA GLY A 132 7.62 -15.07 -17.43
C GLY A 132 6.46 -14.27 -16.84
N VAL A 133 6.57 -13.84 -15.58
CA VAL A 133 5.61 -12.94 -14.95
C VAL A 133 6.11 -11.52 -15.17
N VAL A 134 5.48 -10.80 -16.10
CA VAL A 134 5.85 -9.45 -16.56
C VAL A 134 4.68 -8.49 -16.51
#